data_AF-A0A2T0SF85-F1
#
_entry.id   AF-A0A2T0SF85-F1
#
_cell.length_a   1.000
_cell.length_b   1.000
_cell.length_c   1.000
_cell.angle_alpha   90.00
_cell.angle_beta   90.00
_cell.angle_gamma   90.00
#
_symmetry.space_group_name_H-M   'P 1'
#
loop_
_entity.id
_entity.type
_entity.pdbx_description
1 polymer ?
#
loop_
_entity_poly.entity_id
_entity_poly.type
_entity_poly.pdbx_seq_one_letter_code
_entity_poly.pdbx_strand_id
1 'polypeptide(L)' 'MDDALREYAAGREDALAGHRDADRAGHPETGPDYRMGFLDARIEVFRMLAQLRALLEENG' A
#
# COMPACT_ATOMS: atom_id res chain seq x y z
N MET A 1 15.13 -11.90 -6.35
CA MET A 1 14.82 -11.67 -4.91
C MET A 1 14.91 -10.19 -4.59
N ASP A 2 15.98 -9.50 -5.02
CA ASP A 2 16.13 -8.06 -4.86
C ASP A 2 15.03 -7.25 -5.59
N ASP A 3 14.73 -7.63 -6.84
CA ASP A 3 13.69 -6.95 -7.64
C ASP A 3 12.28 -7.10 -7.06
N ALA A 4 11.94 -8.26 -6.49
CA ALA A 4 10.63 -8.47 -5.87
C ALA A 4 10.43 -7.57 -4.65
N LEU A 5 11.44 -7.50 -3.76
CA LEU A 5 11.36 -6.66 -2.57
C LEU A 5 11.36 -5.16 -2.94
N ARG A 6 12.15 -4.77 -3.96
CA ARG A 6 12.18 -3.41 -4.48
C ARG A 6 10.84 -2.98 -5.07
N GLU A 7 10.20 -3.84 -5.86
CA GLU A 7 8.88 -3.55 -6.45
C GLU A 7 7.78 -3.54 -5.39
N TYR A 8 7.83 -4.44 -4.40
CA TYR A 8 6.97 -4.38 -3.22
C TYR A 8 7.11 -3.04 -2.47
N ALA A 9 8.33 -2.65 -2.14
CA ALA A 9 8.59 -1.42 -1.38
C ALA A 9 8.05 -0.19 -2.11
N ALA A 10 8.24 -0.14 -3.41
CA ALA A 10 7.79 0.99 -4.19
C ALA A 10 6.26 1.00 -4.40
N GLY A 11 5.61 -0.17 -4.50
CA GLY A 11 4.15 -0.25 -4.43
C GLY A 11 3.60 0.28 -3.10
N ARG A 12 4.29 -0.01 -1.99
CA ARG A 12 3.95 0.53 -0.67
C ARG A 12 4.08 2.05 -0.62
N GLU A 13 5.17 2.61 -1.15
CA GLU A 13 5.40 4.07 -1.22
C GLU A 13 4.32 4.78 -2.05
N ASP A 14 4.03 4.25 -3.23
CA ASP A 14 3.00 4.73 -4.15
C ASP A 14 1.59 4.76 -3.49
N ALA A 15 1.24 3.70 -2.77
CA ALA A 15 -0.02 3.63 -2.03
C ALA A 15 -0.16 4.68 -0.92
N LEU A 16 0.94 4.99 -0.22
CA LEU A 16 1.00 6.05 0.79
C LEU A 16 0.90 7.44 0.14
N ALA A 17 1.49 7.61 -1.04
CA ALA A 17 1.34 8.82 -1.86
C ALA A 17 -0.04 8.94 -2.54
N GLY A 18 -0.85 7.88 -2.53
CA GLY A 18 -2.15 7.84 -3.20
C GLY A 18 -2.08 7.80 -4.72
N HIS A 19 -0.91 7.43 -5.28
CA HIS A 19 -0.67 7.33 -6.71
C HIS A 19 -0.42 5.88 -7.09
N ARG A 20 -1.11 5.36 -8.11
CA ARG A 20 -0.88 3.98 -8.59
C ARG A 20 -0.20 4.05 -9.95
N ASP A 21 0.99 3.46 -10.04
CA ASP A 21 1.72 3.26 -11.28
C ASP A 21 1.14 2.06 -12.05
N ALA A 22 0.56 2.34 -13.23
CA ALA A 22 -0.08 1.33 -14.06
C ALA A 22 0.93 0.42 -14.78
N ASP A 23 2.08 0.97 -15.17
CA ASP A 23 3.10 0.24 -15.92
C ASP A 23 3.77 -0.79 -15.03
N ARG A 24 4.13 -0.38 -13.80
CA ARG A 24 4.71 -1.29 -12.80
C ARG A 24 3.71 -2.35 -12.34
N ALA A 25 2.45 -1.96 -12.09
CA ALA A 25 1.41 -2.91 -11.75
C ALA A 25 1.08 -3.92 -12.87
N GLY A 26 1.36 -3.55 -14.13
CA GLY A 26 1.18 -4.37 -15.32
C GLY A 26 2.38 -5.26 -15.66
N HIS A 27 3.53 -5.06 -15.01
CA HIS A 27 4.75 -5.80 -15.33
C HIS A 27 4.54 -7.32 -15.17
N PRO A 28 4.88 -8.15 -16.16
CA PRO A 28 4.55 -9.58 -16.15
C PRO A 28 5.23 -10.35 -15.02
N GLU A 29 6.46 -9.97 -14.67
CA GLU A 29 7.25 -10.70 -13.66
C GLU A 29 7.08 -10.13 -12.25
N THR A 30 7.24 -8.82 -12.07
CA THR A 30 7.24 -8.15 -10.76
C THR A 30 5.97 -7.37 -10.42
N GLY A 31 5.02 -7.27 -11.36
CA GLY A 31 3.73 -6.61 -11.12
C GLY A 31 2.94 -7.21 -9.95
N PRO A 32 2.98 -8.54 -9.68
CA PRO A 32 2.43 -9.10 -8.45
C PRO A 32 3.02 -8.48 -7.18
N ASP A 33 4.35 -8.33 -7.09
CA ASP A 33 5.03 -7.78 -5.91
C ASP A 33 4.64 -6.32 -5.66
N TYR A 34 4.63 -5.51 -6.72
CA TYR A 34 4.16 -4.12 -6.67
C TYR A 34 2.72 -4.03 -6.14
N ARG A 35 1.81 -4.83 -6.72
CA ARG A 35 0.38 -4.83 -6.32
C ARG A 35 0.19 -5.27 -4.88
N MET A 36 1.00 -6.21 -4.39
CA MET A 36 0.98 -6.64 -2.99
C MET A 36 1.38 -5.49 -2.06
N GLY A 37 2.52 -4.84 -2.31
CA GLY A 37 2.97 -3.70 -1.50
C GLY A 37 1.98 -2.55 -1.49
N PHE A 38 1.38 -2.26 -2.66
CA PHE A 38 0.33 -1.26 -2.78
C PHE A 38 -0.90 -1.60 -1.92
N LEU A 39 -1.41 -2.83 -2.03
CA LEU A 39 -2.61 -3.25 -1.29
C LEU A 39 -2.37 -3.26 0.22
N ASP A 40 -1.22 -3.77 0.67
CA ASP A 40 -0.86 -3.83 2.09
C ASP A 40 -0.86 -2.44 2.73
N ALA A 41 -0.22 -1.45 2.07
CA ALA A 41 -0.21 -0.07 2.54
C ALA A 41 -1.62 0.54 2.62
N ARG A 42 -2.48 0.28 1.62
CA ARG A 42 -3.87 0.79 1.64
C ARG A 42 -4.68 0.21 2.79
N ILE A 43 -4.51 -1.09 3.07
CA ILE A 43 -5.15 -1.75 4.22
C ILE A 43 -4.63 -1.17 5.54
N GLU A 44 -3.32 -0.91 5.65
CA GLU A 44 -2.72 -0.30 6.84
C GLU A 44 -3.28 1.11 7.10
N VAL A 45 -3.35 1.96 6.08
CA VAL A 45 -3.97 3.30 6.18
C VAL A 45 -5.43 3.20 6.60
N PHE A 46 -6.19 2.27 6.01
CA PHE A 46 -7.59 2.07 6.39
C PHE A 46 -7.73 1.68 7.87
N ARG A 47 -6.90 0.75 8.36
CA ARG A 47 -6.90 0.33 9.77
C ARG A 47 -6.53 1.49 10.70
N MET A 48 -5.54 2.29 10.33
CA MET A 48 -5.15 3.48 11.09
C MET A 48 -6.31 4.48 11.20
N LEU A 49 -7.02 4.77 10.10
CA LEU A 49 -8.17 5.67 10.11
C LEU A 49 -9.33 5.13 10.95
N ALA A 50 -9.59 3.82 10.89
CA ALA A 50 -10.60 3.17 11.72
C ALA A 50 -10.26 3.29 13.22
N GLN A 51 -9.00 3.10 13.60
CA GLN A 51 -8.54 3.28 14.97
C GLN A 51 -8.64 4.73 15.43
N LEU A 52 -8.23 5.69 14.60
CA LEU A 52 -8.36 7.11 14.91
C LEU A 52 -9.82 7.50 15.14
N ARG A 53 -10.74 6.98 14.33
CA ARG A 53 -12.17 7.21 14.50
C ARG A 53 -12.68 6.66 15.83
N ALA A 54 -12.32 5.43 16.19
CA ALA A 54 -12.70 4.85 17.48
C ALA A 54 -12.21 5.70 18.67
N LEU A 55 -10.96 6.17 18.62
CA LEU A 55 -10.39 7.05 19.65
C LEU A 55 -11.12 8.39 19.77
N LEU A 56 -11.60 8.96 18.66
CA LEU A 56 -12.39 10.20 18.70
C LEU A 56 -13.80 9.96 19.25
N GLU A 57 -14.40 8.81 18.96
CA GLU A 57 -15.71 8.41 19.49
C GLU A 57 -15.65 8.09 21.00
N GLU A 58 -14.53 7.58 21.51
CA GLU A 58 -14.34 7.32 22.95
C GLU A 58 -14.10 8.59 23.79
N ASN A 59 -13.63 9.68 23.16
CA ASN A 59 -13.24 10.93 23.84
C ASN A 59 -14.23 12.10 23.64
N GLY A 60 -15.34 11.89 22.92
CA GLY A 60 -16.38 12.91 22.64
C GLY A 60 -17.67 12.66 23.40
#